data_AF-A0A1Z5T6H3-F1
#
_entry.id   AF-A0A1Z5T6H3-F1
#
_cell.length_a   1.000
_cell.length_b   1.000
_cell.length_c   1.000
_cell.angle_alpha   90.00
_cell.angle_beta   90.00
_cell.angle_gamma   90.00
#
_symmetry.space_group_name_H-M   'P 1'
#
loop_
_entity.id
_entity.type
_entity.pdbx_description
1 polymer ?
#
loop_
_entity_poly.entity_id
_entity_poly.type
_entity_poly.pdbx_seq_one_letter_code
_entity_poly.pdbx_strand_id
1 'polypeptide(L)'
;MAEKDQLFTLENVPGKGKGLIASQSIPKGTCIISEPPLFTTDALEDPNNIEKDLGRIVRSLPKEGQRAFLSLHNNNPGSDPFSNIVRSNGYPLGPSSDVGGIFPLVARINHSCLPNAQHAWSDKHQKMLVHAVRDIESGCELTLSYIAGGPSTERRSSIKTYFGFDCACELCSLGPEARKISDERLQKAQKLDEAIGDPKRVRYMPDRALADCRQLLSIYESEQVMDLRLPRLYYDALQICGMHSDQARVCVFAQRSRDARILCEGKDSSEAAALEKLVSKPSSFENFGVTKNWKSALGEIPKDVGDVEFDQWLWRAKT
;
A
#
# COMPACT_ATOMS: atom_id res chain seq x y z
N MET A 1 27.52 22.13 3.20
CA MET A 1 26.16 21.76 3.64
C MET A 1 26.31 20.44 4.35
N ALA A 2 25.90 20.33 5.62
CA ALA A 2 25.99 19.08 6.37
C ALA A 2 25.37 17.96 5.52
N GLU A 3 26.14 16.89 5.25
CA GLU A 3 25.60 15.65 4.74
C GLU A 3 24.43 15.30 5.67
N LYS A 4 23.20 15.38 5.16
CA LYS A 4 22.07 14.76 5.85
C LYS A 4 22.50 13.31 6.08
N ASP A 5 22.55 12.87 7.33
CA ASP A 5 22.82 11.47 7.67
C ASP A 5 21.95 10.60 6.78
N GLN A 6 22.56 10.03 5.75
CA GLN A 6 21.83 9.39 4.68
C GLN A 6 21.24 8.12 5.28
N LEU A 7 19.91 7.99 5.33
CA LEU A 7 19.21 6.87 5.99
C LEU A 7 19.55 5.49 5.42
N PHE A 8 20.08 5.43 4.20
CA PHE A 8 20.39 4.21 3.49
C PHE A 8 21.52 4.38 2.47
N THR A 9 22.15 3.27 2.10
CA THR A 9 23.17 3.14 1.05
C THR A 9 22.63 2.32 -0.11
N LEU A 10 23.12 2.58 -1.33
CA LEU A 10 22.83 1.76 -2.51
C LEU A 10 23.90 0.67 -2.63
N GLU A 11 23.50 -0.58 -2.56
CA GLU A 11 24.42 -1.73 -2.52
C GLU A 11 24.05 -2.80 -3.55
N ASN A 12 25.01 -3.69 -3.84
CA ASN A 12 24.71 -4.90 -4.59
C ASN A 12 24.17 -5.97 -3.62
N VAL A 13 22.94 -6.41 -3.84
CA VAL A 13 22.27 -7.42 -3.05
C VAL A 13 22.34 -8.76 -3.78
N PRO A 14 22.98 -9.80 -3.19
CA PRO A 14 23.12 -11.11 -3.82
C PRO A 14 21.77 -11.66 -4.32
N GLY A 15 21.71 -12.00 -5.61
CA GLY A 15 20.50 -12.53 -6.25
C GLY A 15 19.38 -11.52 -6.53
N LYS A 16 19.52 -10.24 -6.13
CA LYS A 16 18.52 -9.18 -6.38
C LYS A 16 19.06 -7.98 -7.17
N GLY A 17 20.35 -7.98 -7.51
CA GLY A 17 20.96 -6.87 -8.24
C GLY A 17 21.31 -5.73 -7.31
N LYS A 18 20.70 -4.55 -7.49
CA LYS A 18 20.91 -3.40 -6.59
C LYS A 18 19.77 -3.27 -5.61
N GLY A 19 20.06 -2.84 -4.38
CA GLY A 19 19.09 -2.62 -3.32
C GLY A 19 19.47 -1.44 -2.43
N LEU A 20 18.51 -0.93 -1.67
CA LEU A 20 18.78 0.08 -0.64
C LEU A 20 18.90 -0.60 0.72
N ILE A 21 20.00 -0.36 1.42
CA ILE A 21 20.29 -0.93 2.74
C ILE A 21 20.27 0.19 3.77
N ALA A 22 19.54 0.02 4.87
CA ALA A 22 19.49 0.99 5.95
C ALA A 22 20.91 1.16 6.56
N SER A 23 21.41 2.39 6.61
CA SER A 23 22.73 2.70 7.19
C SER A 23 22.66 2.97 8.69
N GLN A 24 21.44 3.10 9.21
CA GLN A 24 21.08 3.33 10.60
C GLN A 24 19.66 2.81 10.84
N SER A 25 19.25 2.70 12.11
CA SER A 25 17.87 2.34 12.42
C SER A 25 16.89 3.42 11.95
N ILE A 26 15.85 3.01 11.21
CA ILE A 26 14.80 3.89 10.67
C ILE A 26 13.50 3.58 11.43
N PRO A 27 12.99 4.51 12.26
CA PRO A 27 11.73 4.32 12.96
C PRO A 27 10.54 4.23 12.02
N LYS A 28 9.55 3.44 12.39
CA LYS A 28 8.22 3.37 11.76
C LYS A 28 7.62 4.77 11.59
N GLY A 29 7.08 5.05 10.41
CA GLY A 29 6.49 6.33 10.02
C GLY A 29 7.47 7.36 9.46
N THR A 30 8.78 7.05 9.41
CA THR A 30 9.78 7.91 8.77
C THR A 30 9.55 7.98 7.26
N CYS A 31 9.54 9.19 6.71
CA CYS A 31 9.62 9.40 5.26
C CYS A 31 11.06 9.16 4.79
N ILE A 32 11.29 8.03 4.13
CA ILE A 32 12.61 7.57 3.72
C ILE A 32 13.05 8.24 2.41
N ILE A 33 12.15 8.28 1.43
CA ILE A 33 12.40 8.86 0.09
C ILE A 33 11.27 9.82 -0.27
N SER A 34 11.65 10.92 -0.90
CA SER A 34 10.75 11.88 -1.55
C SER A 34 11.36 12.28 -2.89
N GLU A 35 10.92 11.62 -3.97
CA GLU A 35 11.54 11.68 -5.30
C GLU A 35 10.55 12.23 -6.34
N PRO A 36 10.88 13.32 -7.07
CA PRO A 36 10.09 13.72 -8.24
C PRO A 36 10.30 12.74 -9.39
N PRO A 37 9.33 12.60 -10.31
CA PRO A 37 9.52 11.74 -11.47
C PRO A 37 10.67 12.24 -12.34
N LEU A 38 11.49 11.33 -12.86
CA LEU A 38 12.46 11.63 -13.90
C LEU A 38 11.74 12.05 -15.20
N PHE A 39 10.65 11.35 -15.50
CA PHE A 39 9.63 11.71 -16.47
C PHE A 39 8.37 10.89 -16.19
N THR A 40 7.27 11.28 -16.82
CA THR A 40 5.94 10.69 -16.69
C THR A 40 5.45 10.16 -18.05
N THR A 41 4.54 9.19 -18.05
CA THR A 41 4.06 8.55 -19.30
C THR A 41 3.06 9.41 -20.08
N ASP A 42 2.57 10.51 -19.48
CA ASP A 42 1.80 11.56 -20.18
C ASP A 42 2.65 12.33 -21.21
N ALA A 43 3.98 12.24 -21.12
CA ALA A 43 4.91 12.76 -22.12
C ALA A 43 4.97 11.92 -23.41
N LEU A 44 4.30 10.76 -23.45
CA LEU A 44 4.18 9.95 -24.66
C LEU A 44 3.10 10.54 -25.57
N GLU A 45 3.47 10.89 -26.80
CA GLU A 45 2.60 11.60 -27.74
C GLU A 45 1.92 10.64 -28.72
N ASP A 46 2.62 9.57 -29.13
CA ASP A 46 2.14 8.60 -30.11
C ASP A 46 2.10 7.17 -29.54
N PRO A 47 0.90 6.63 -29.25
CA PRO A 47 0.73 5.25 -28.78
C PRO A 47 1.27 4.18 -29.73
N ASN A 48 1.44 4.48 -31.02
CA ASN A 48 2.00 3.54 -32.00
C ASN A 48 3.53 3.61 -32.09
N ASN A 49 4.18 4.59 -31.45
CA ASN A 49 5.62 4.86 -31.53
C ASN A 49 6.28 5.07 -30.15
N ILE A 50 5.78 4.39 -29.12
CA ILE A 50 6.21 4.52 -27.71
C ILE A 50 7.74 4.47 -27.56
N GLU A 51 8.42 3.52 -28.18
CA GLU A 51 9.89 3.39 -28.04
C GLU A 51 10.63 4.61 -28.60
N LYS A 52 10.16 5.17 -29.72
CA LYS A 52 10.75 6.35 -30.35
C LYS A 52 10.54 7.59 -29.47
N ASP A 53 9.36 7.71 -28.86
CA ASP A 53 9.03 8.79 -27.92
C ASP A 53 9.86 8.72 -26.66
N LEU A 54 9.95 7.54 -26.05
CA LEU A 54 10.87 7.30 -24.93
C LEU A 54 12.32 7.64 -25.31
N GLY A 55 12.76 7.28 -26.52
CA GLY A 55 14.07 7.67 -27.02
C GLY A 55 14.26 9.18 -27.13
N ARG A 56 13.23 9.95 -27.53
CA ARG A 56 13.28 11.43 -27.52
C ARG A 56 13.35 11.97 -26.09
N ILE A 57 12.48 11.49 -25.20
CA ILE A 57 12.43 11.89 -23.79
C ILE A 57 13.78 11.64 -23.13
N VAL A 58 14.32 10.41 -23.21
CA VAL A 58 15.60 10.04 -22.60
C VAL A 58 16.73 10.92 -23.13
N ARG A 59 16.81 11.16 -24.45
CA ARG A 59 17.84 12.04 -25.03
C ARG A 59 17.75 13.48 -24.53
N SER A 60 16.54 13.97 -24.19
CA SER A 60 16.32 15.31 -23.67
C SER A 60 16.69 15.48 -22.19
N LEU A 61 16.76 14.38 -21.43
CA LEU A 61 17.17 14.41 -20.02
C LEU A 61 18.63 14.89 -19.87
N PRO A 62 18.99 15.52 -18.73
CA PRO A 62 20.39 15.73 -18.37
C PRO A 62 21.19 14.41 -18.38
N LYS A 63 22.51 14.49 -18.56
CA LYS A 63 23.38 13.29 -18.63
C LYS A 63 23.27 12.38 -17.41
N GLU A 64 23.04 12.96 -16.23
CA GLU A 64 22.77 12.20 -15.01
C GLU A 64 21.45 11.45 -15.08
N GLY A 65 20.37 12.08 -15.56
CA GLY A 65 19.08 11.43 -15.78
C GLY A 65 19.13 10.32 -16.82
N GLN A 66 19.86 10.52 -17.92
CA GLN A 66 20.14 9.48 -18.92
C GLN A 66 20.81 8.27 -18.28
N ARG A 67 21.91 8.49 -17.54
CA ARG A 67 22.63 7.42 -16.84
C ARG A 67 21.76 6.73 -15.81
N ALA A 68 20.98 7.48 -15.04
CA ALA A 68 20.08 6.94 -14.03
C ALA A 68 19.06 5.99 -14.68
N PHE A 69 18.34 6.45 -15.70
CA PHE A 69 17.37 5.65 -16.45
C PHE A 69 17.98 4.40 -17.08
N LEU A 70 19.08 4.55 -17.83
CA LEU A 70 19.73 3.44 -18.53
C LEU A 70 20.37 2.42 -17.58
N SER A 71 20.56 2.77 -16.30
CA SER A 71 21.08 1.87 -15.26
C SER A 71 19.99 1.10 -14.51
N LEU A 72 18.72 1.35 -14.82
CA LEU A 72 17.59 0.63 -14.22
C LEU A 72 17.51 -0.81 -14.74
N HIS A 73 16.85 -1.66 -13.98
CA HIS A 73 16.72 -3.06 -14.34
C HIS A 73 15.81 -3.23 -15.57
N ASN A 74 16.17 -4.14 -16.47
CA ASN A 74 15.32 -4.50 -17.61
C ASN A 74 15.03 -6.00 -17.55
N ASN A 75 13.81 -6.34 -17.13
CA ASN A 75 13.38 -7.73 -16.99
C ASN A 75 13.02 -8.39 -18.34
N ASN A 76 12.90 -7.62 -19.42
CA ASN A 76 12.54 -8.12 -20.76
C ASN A 76 13.57 -7.62 -21.79
N PRO A 77 14.81 -8.15 -21.80
CA PRO A 77 15.80 -7.76 -22.79
C PRO A 77 15.37 -8.19 -24.20
N GLY A 78 15.54 -7.31 -25.19
CA GLY A 78 15.06 -7.56 -26.55
C GLY A 78 14.89 -6.27 -27.35
N SER A 79 13.95 -6.27 -28.29
CA SER A 79 13.49 -5.05 -28.96
C SER A 79 12.85 -4.10 -27.94
N ASP A 80 12.91 -2.81 -28.22
CA ASP A 80 12.29 -1.75 -27.42
C ASP A 80 12.84 -1.63 -25.98
N PRO A 81 14.18 -1.45 -25.83
CA PRO A 81 14.83 -1.41 -24.52
C PRO A 81 14.28 -0.33 -23.59
N PHE A 82 13.88 0.84 -24.08
CA PHE A 82 13.34 1.89 -23.22
C PHE A 82 11.97 1.52 -22.68
N SER A 83 11.11 0.98 -23.54
CA SER A 83 9.79 0.48 -23.17
C SER A 83 9.89 -0.63 -22.12
N ASN A 84 10.86 -1.53 -22.26
CA ASN A 84 11.06 -2.63 -21.32
C ASN A 84 11.63 -2.17 -19.97
N ILE A 85 12.50 -1.14 -19.96
CA ILE A 85 12.91 -0.46 -18.71
C ILE A 85 11.70 0.19 -18.05
N VAL A 86 10.87 0.93 -18.79
CA VAL A 86 9.66 1.56 -18.23
C VAL A 86 8.71 0.51 -17.65
N ARG A 87 8.46 -0.59 -18.36
CA ARG A 87 7.61 -1.70 -17.89
C ARG A 87 8.12 -2.31 -16.57
N SER A 88 9.44 -2.35 -16.38
CA SER A 88 10.05 -2.99 -15.21
C SER A 88 10.13 -2.05 -13.98
N ASN A 89 10.04 -0.73 -14.16
CA ASN A 89 10.35 0.26 -13.12
C ASN A 89 9.31 1.39 -12.98
N GLY A 90 8.25 1.37 -13.80
CA GLY A 90 7.19 2.38 -13.78
C GLY A 90 6.27 2.21 -12.59
N TYR A 91 5.94 3.33 -11.94
CA TYR A 91 4.97 3.37 -10.85
C TYR A 91 3.76 4.22 -11.25
N PRO A 92 2.52 3.82 -10.91
CA PRO A 92 1.35 4.64 -11.14
C PRO A 92 1.40 5.91 -10.28
N LEU A 93 0.94 7.05 -10.80
CA LEU A 93 0.82 8.30 -10.06
C LEU A 93 -0.49 8.33 -9.22
N GLY A 94 -0.68 7.29 -8.43
CA GLY A 94 -1.87 7.09 -7.60
C GLY A 94 -2.77 5.93 -8.05
N PRO A 95 -3.71 5.46 -7.20
CA PRO A 95 -4.45 4.21 -7.42
C PRO A 95 -5.36 4.19 -8.66
N SER A 96 -5.80 5.35 -9.13
CA SER A 96 -6.73 5.50 -10.26
C SER A 96 -6.11 6.25 -11.45
N SER A 97 -4.79 6.42 -11.45
CA SER A 97 -4.08 7.12 -12.51
C SER A 97 -3.69 6.17 -13.63
N ASP A 98 -4.07 6.50 -14.87
CA ASP A 98 -3.54 5.86 -16.08
C ASP A 98 -2.12 6.39 -16.43
N VAL A 99 -1.66 7.43 -15.74
CA VAL A 99 -0.32 7.99 -15.87
C VAL A 99 0.62 7.31 -14.87
N GLY A 100 1.77 6.87 -15.36
CA GLY A 100 2.89 6.39 -14.56
C GLY A 100 4.08 7.34 -14.59
N GLY A 101 5.03 7.12 -13.68
CA GLY A 101 6.29 7.84 -13.61
C GLY A 101 7.48 6.92 -13.40
N ILE A 102 8.66 7.39 -13.78
CA ILE A 102 9.93 6.73 -13.50
C ILE A 102 10.64 7.45 -12.36
N PHE A 103 11.00 6.67 -11.33
CA PHE A 103 11.60 7.15 -10.09
C PHE A 103 12.89 6.35 -9.85
N PRO A 104 14.04 6.81 -10.37
CA PRO A 104 15.25 5.99 -10.40
C PRO A 104 15.74 5.49 -9.04
N LEU A 105 15.51 6.23 -7.96
CA LEU A 105 15.87 5.81 -6.62
C LEU A 105 14.83 4.84 -6.02
N VAL A 106 13.53 5.14 -6.13
CA VAL A 106 12.46 4.23 -5.67
C VAL A 106 12.51 2.88 -6.41
N ALA A 107 12.86 2.89 -7.70
CA ALA A 107 13.06 1.67 -8.50
C ALA A 107 14.23 0.78 -8.04
N ARG A 108 15.06 1.22 -7.07
CA ARG A 108 16.09 0.39 -6.42
C ARG A 108 15.58 -0.40 -5.22
N ILE A 109 14.35 -0.15 -4.76
CA ILE A 109 13.81 -0.83 -3.58
C ILE A 109 13.26 -2.17 -4.01
N ASN A 110 13.87 -3.26 -3.56
CA ASN A 110 13.48 -4.60 -3.97
C ASN A 110 12.16 -5.07 -3.35
N HIS A 111 11.64 -6.17 -3.91
CA HIS A 111 10.43 -6.79 -3.42
C HIS A 111 10.64 -7.58 -2.11
N SER A 112 9.67 -7.46 -1.20
CA SER A 112 9.35 -8.46 -0.19
C SER A 112 7.83 -8.65 -0.13
N CYS A 113 7.38 -9.90 0.07
CA CYS A 113 5.97 -10.17 0.34
C CYS A 113 5.55 -9.75 1.76
N LEU A 114 6.53 -9.48 2.62
CA LEU A 114 6.39 -8.89 3.94
C LEU A 114 7.22 -7.60 3.96
N PRO A 115 6.76 -6.52 3.29
CA PRO A 115 7.56 -5.33 3.13
C PRO A 115 7.69 -4.53 4.43
N ASN A 116 8.77 -3.76 4.54
CA ASN A 116 9.02 -2.82 5.64
C ASN A 116 8.79 -1.36 5.24
N ALA A 117 8.54 -1.07 3.97
CA ALA A 117 8.17 0.24 3.47
C ALA A 117 6.93 0.20 2.54
N GLN A 118 6.30 1.35 2.36
CA GLN A 118 5.18 1.56 1.44
C GLN A 118 5.44 2.81 0.59
N HIS A 119 5.16 2.73 -0.70
CA HIS A 119 5.21 3.89 -1.59
C HIS A 119 3.82 4.53 -1.72
N ALA A 120 3.79 5.84 -1.95
CA ALA A 120 2.58 6.60 -2.22
C ALA A 120 2.91 7.82 -3.08
N TRP A 121 2.10 8.06 -4.11
CA TRP A 121 2.18 9.30 -4.88
C TRP A 121 1.56 10.44 -4.08
N SER A 122 2.25 11.58 -4.01
CA SER A 122 1.74 12.80 -3.39
C SER A 122 1.42 13.84 -4.45
N ASP A 123 0.13 14.05 -4.73
CA ASP A 123 -0.32 15.09 -5.67
C ASP A 123 0.08 16.50 -5.20
N LYS A 124 0.06 16.74 -3.89
CA LYS A 124 0.46 18.03 -3.30
C LYS A 124 1.91 18.39 -3.62
N HIS A 125 2.81 17.40 -3.54
CA HIS A 125 4.25 17.61 -3.70
C HIS A 125 4.76 17.24 -5.09
N GLN A 126 3.94 16.57 -5.91
CA GLN A 126 4.30 15.97 -7.21
C GLN A 126 5.52 15.04 -7.09
N LYS A 127 5.50 14.17 -6.08
CA LYS A 127 6.60 13.24 -5.74
C LYS A 127 6.09 11.87 -5.33
N MET A 128 6.87 10.85 -5.64
CA MET A 128 6.75 9.54 -5.00
C MET A 128 7.37 9.62 -3.61
N LEU A 129 6.58 9.28 -2.60
CA LEU A 129 7.02 9.17 -1.21
C LEU A 129 7.18 7.69 -0.85
N VAL A 130 8.17 7.38 -0.02
CA VAL A 130 8.33 6.05 0.57
C VAL A 130 8.42 6.20 2.08
N HIS A 131 7.52 5.55 2.81
CA HIS A 131 7.49 5.58 4.27
C HIS A 131 7.81 4.21 4.86
N ALA A 132 8.53 4.20 5.98
CA ALA A 132 8.71 3.00 6.78
C ALA A 132 7.37 2.62 7.43
N VAL A 133 6.86 1.42 7.18
CA VAL A 133 5.63 0.91 7.83
C VAL A 133 5.92 0.00 9.02
N ARG A 134 7.21 -0.23 9.28
CA ARG A 134 7.79 -0.95 10.41
C ARG A 134 9.07 -0.24 10.84
N ASP A 135 9.59 -0.57 12.02
CA ASP A 135 10.96 -0.23 12.36
C ASP A 135 11.91 -1.05 11.46
N ILE A 136 12.95 -0.39 10.94
CA ILE A 136 13.96 -1.01 10.07
C ILE A 136 15.30 -0.87 10.78
N GLU A 137 15.95 -2.00 11.09
CA GLU A 137 17.25 -2.00 11.75
C GLU A 137 18.37 -1.62 10.77
N SER A 138 19.47 -1.09 11.31
CA SER A 138 20.69 -0.85 10.53
C SER A 138 21.16 -2.15 9.86
N GLY A 139 21.52 -2.08 8.58
CA GLY A 139 21.93 -3.23 7.76
C GLY A 139 20.78 -4.00 7.12
N CYS A 140 19.51 -3.70 7.46
CA CYS A 140 18.38 -4.33 6.78
C CYS A 140 18.10 -3.68 5.41
N GLU A 141 17.70 -4.51 4.44
CA GLU A 141 17.24 -4.03 3.14
C GLU A 141 15.87 -3.34 3.24
N LEU A 142 15.73 -2.19 2.60
CA LEU A 142 14.43 -1.52 2.40
C LEU A 142 13.67 -2.30 1.32
N THR A 143 12.40 -2.61 1.56
CA THR A 143 11.60 -3.43 0.65
C THR A 143 10.16 -2.92 0.48
N LEU A 144 9.64 -3.06 -0.73
CA LEU A 144 8.24 -2.79 -1.10
C LEU A 144 7.53 -4.09 -1.50
N SER A 145 6.19 -4.11 -1.49
CA SER A 145 5.44 -5.13 -2.21
C SER A 145 5.20 -4.69 -3.65
N TYR A 146 5.48 -5.56 -4.62
CA TYR A 146 5.20 -5.31 -6.03
C TYR A 146 3.83 -5.86 -6.46
N ILE A 147 3.15 -6.54 -5.55
CA ILE A 147 1.91 -7.29 -5.80
C ILE A 147 0.91 -7.06 -4.66
N ALA A 148 -0.36 -7.41 -4.89
CA ALA A 148 -1.44 -7.23 -3.92
C ALA A 148 -1.40 -8.21 -2.71
N GLY A 149 -0.51 -9.21 -2.72
CA GLY A 149 -0.41 -10.24 -1.69
C GLY A 149 -1.03 -11.57 -2.13
N GLY A 150 -1.57 -12.33 -1.17
CA GLY A 150 -2.23 -13.62 -1.41
C GLY A 150 -1.38 -14.85 -1.04
N PRO A 151 -1.86 -16.06 -1.33
CA PRO A 151 -1.16 -17.32 -1.03
C PRO A 151 0.17 -17.44 -1.77
N SER A 152 1.07 -18.26 -1.24
CA SER A 152 2.43 -18.41 -1.74
C SER A 152 2.51 -18.80 -3.21
N THR A 153 1.65 -19.70 -3.68
CA THR A 153 1.58 -20.11 -5.09
C THR A 153 1.28 -18.94 -6.01
N GLU A 154 0.28 -18.12 -5.68
CA GLU A 154 -0.12 -16.95 -6.46
C GLU A 154 0.99 -15.90 -6.45
N ARG A 155 1.49 -15.54 -5.26
CA ARG A 155 2.58 -14.54 -5.12
C ARG A 155 3.82 -14.95 -5.91
N ARG A 156 4.27 -16.20 -5.78
CA ARG A 156 5.45 -16.71 -6.49
C ARG A 156 5.25 -16.71 -8.00
N SER A 157 4.07 -17.14 -8.45
CA SER A 157 3.71 -17.11 -9.87
C SER A 157 3.76 -15.69 -10.42
N SER A 158 3.08 -14.73 -9.77
CA SER A 158 3.07 -13.32 -10.19
C SER A 158 4.47 -12.72 -10.23
N ILE A 159 5.28 -12.95 -9.19
CA ILE A 159 6.65 -12.42 -9.16
C ILE A 159 7.50 -13.02 -10.27
N LYS A 160 7.39 -14.33 -10.52
CA LYS A 160 8.14 -14.98 -11.60
C LYS A 160 7.70 -14.48 -12.98
N THR A 161 6.40 -14.38 -13.21
CA THR A 161 5.82 -13.97 -14.50
C THR A 161 6.12 -12.51 -14.84
N TYR A 162 5.93 -11.59 -13.89
CA TYR A 162 6.03 -10.15 -14.17
C TYR A 162 7.44 -9.59 -13.91
N PHE A 163 8.21 -10.20 -12.99
CA PHE A 163 9.50 -9.67 -12.54
C PHE A 163 10.67 -10.66 -12.71
N GLY A 164 10.43 -11.89 -13.17
CA GLY A 164 11.49 -12.81 -13.64
C GLY A 164 12.30 -13.53 -12.56
N PHE A 165 12.10 -13.23 -11.27
CA PHE A 165 12.86 -13.84 -10.17
C PHE A 165 12.01 -14.73 -9.26
N ASP A 166 12.67 -15.55 -8.45
CA ASP A 166 12.04 -16.38 -7.42
C ASP A 166 12.15 -15.66 -6.06
N CYS A 167 11.02 -15.30 -5.46
CA CYS A 167 11.02 -14.55 -4.20
C CYS A 167 11.49 -15.41 -3.02
N ALA A 168 12.57 -14.99 -2.35
CA ALA A 168 13.15 -15.64 -1.17
C ALA A 168 12.96 -14.84 0.13
N CYS A 169 11.98 -13.93 0.20
CA CYS A 169 11.66 -13.20 1.43
C CYS A 169 11.22 -14.16 2.56
N GLU A 170 11.21 -13.66 3.81
CA GLU A 170 10.84 -14.42 5.01
C GLU A 170 9.55 -15.24 4.82
N LEU A 171 8.50 -14.62 4.30
CA LEU A 171 7.20 -15.26 4.08
C LEU A 171 7.26 -16.37 3.01
N CYS A 172 8.08 -16.22 1.97
CA CYS A 172 8.29 -17.24 0.96
C CYS A 172 9.23 -18.35 1.43
N SER A 173 10.14 -18.04 2.36
CA SER A 173 11.16 -18.96 2.89
C SER A 173 10.67 -19.78 4.09
N LEU A 174 9.43 -19.57 4.54
CA LEU A 174 8.79 -20.41 5.56
C LEU A 174 8.86 -21.91 5.24
N GLY A 175 9.01 -22.72 6.29
CA GLY A 175 8.90 -24.17 6.20
C GLY A 175 7.51 -24.63 5.74
N PRO A 176 7.36 -25.88 5.23
CA PRO A 176 6.12 -26.34 4.61
C PRO A 176 4.86 -26.15 5.45
N GLU A 177 4.92 -26.47 6.75
CA GLU A 177 3.78 -26.37 7.65
C GLU A 177 3.38 -24.91 7.93
N ALA A 178 4.35 -24.07 8.31
CA ALA A 178 4.09 -22.64 8.54
C ALA A 178 3.57 -21.94 7.27
N ARG A 179 4.11 -22.30 6.10
CA ARG A 179 3.62 -21.79 4.81
C ARG A 179 2.18 -22.21 4.55
N LYS A 180 1.82 -23.48 4.79
CA LYS A 180 0.46 -23.98 4.63
C LYS A 180 -0.53 -23.19 5.50
N ILE A 181 -0.18 -22.96 6.77
CA ILE A 181 -1.01 -22.20 7.70
C ILE A 181 -1.18 -20.74 7.23
N SER A 182 -0.11 -20.08 6.77
CA SER A 182 -0.18 -18.73 6.21
C SER A 182 -1.02 -18.70 4.93
N ASP A 183 -0.86 -19.68 4.04
CA ASP A 183 -1.63 -19.79 2.81
C ASP A 183 -3.12 -19.98 3.09
N GLU A 184 -3.51 -20.80 4.06
CA GLU A 184 -4.91 -20.96 4.48
C GLU A 184 -5.50 -19.63 5.00
N ARG A 185 -4.72 -18.86 5.78
CA ARG A 185 -5.13 -17.53 6.26
C ARG A 185 -5.29 -16.55 5.09
N LEU A 186 -4.34 -16.51 4.15
CA LEU A 186 -4.35 -15.57 3.03
C LEU A 186 -5.41 -15.92 1.98
N GLN A 187 -5.72 -17.20 1.76
CA GLN A 187 -6.87 -17.64 0.95
C GLN A 187 -8.19 -17.19 1.58
N LYS A 188 -8.30 -17.31 2.90
CA LYS A 188 -9.47 -16.82 3.63
C LYS A 188 -9.58 -15.31 3.56
N ALA A 189 -8.46 -14.59 3.66
CA ALA A 189 -8.43 -13.14 3.53
C ALA A 189 -8.98 -12.67 2.17
N GLN A 190 -8.59 -13.32 1.07
CA GLN A 190 -9.12 -13.01 -0.27
C GLN A 190 -10.64 -13.20 -0.34
N LYS A 191 -11.17 -14.32 0.16
CA LYS A 191 -12.61 -14.58 0.17
C LYS A 191 -13.39 -13.58 1.02
N LEU A 192 -12.83 -13.18 2.16
CA LEU A 192 -13.44 -12.15 3.02
C LEU A 192 -13.44 -10.80 2.30
N ASP A 193 -12.35 -10.44 1.65
CA ASP A 193 -12.22 -9.19 0.92
C ASP A 193 -13.24 -9.08 -0.23
N GLU A 194 -13.36 -10.13 -1.04
CA GLU A 194 -14.38 -10.23 -2.08
C GLU A 194 -15.80 -10.12 -1.52
N ALA A 195 -16.08 -10.78 -0.39
CA ALA A 195 -17.40 -10.73 0.25
C ALA A 195 -17.72 -9.34 0.82
N ILE A 196 -16.74 -8.64 1.40
CA ILE A 196 -16.87 -7.27 1.91
C ILE A 196 -17.16 -6.30 0.75
N GLY A 197 -16.55 -6.53 -0.41
CA GLY A 197 -16.79 -5.74 -1.63
C GLY A 197 -18.17 -5.90 -2.27
N ASP A 198 -19.00 -6.88 -1.86
CA ASP A 198 -20.35 -7.06 -2.40
C ASP A 198 -21.34 -6.04 -1.81
N PRO A 199 -21.84 -5.07 -2.61
CA PRO A 199 -22.76 -4.04 -2.11
C PRO A 199 -24.09 -4.62 -1.61
N LYS A 200 -24.54 -5.77 -2.13
CA LYS A 200 -25.76 -6.44 -1.64
C LYS A 200 -25.52 -7.01 -0.24
N ARG A 201 -24.37 -7.60 0.01
CA ARG A 201 -24.00 -8.10 1.34
C ARG A 201 -23.94 -6.96 2.35
N VAL A 202 -23.25 -5.86 2.00
CA VAL A 202 -23.15 -4.66 2.86
C VAL A 202 -24.54 -4.08 3.17
N ARG A 203 -25.46 -4.07 2.20
CA ARG A 203 -26.81 -3.55 2.39
C ARG A 203 -27.71 -4.46 3.23
N TYR A 204 -27.73 -5.77 2.92
CA TYR A 204 -28.75 -6.69 3.44
C TYR A 204 -28.26 -7.58 4.59
N MET A 205 -26.93 -7.71 4.78
CA MET A 205 -26.32 -8.55 5.81
C MET A 205 -25.20 -7.82 6.55
N PRO A 206 -25.43 -6.61 7.08
CA PRO A 206 -24.36 -5.75 7.53
C PRO A 206 -23.61 -6.29 8.76
N ASP A 207 -24.28 -7.03 9.65
CA ASP A 207 -23.60 -7.65 10.80
C ASP A 207 -22.59 -8.71 10.33
N ARG A 208 -22.89 -9.43 9.23
CA ARG A 208 -21.94 -10.39 8.64
C ARG A 208 -20.80 -9.68 7.93
N ALA A 209 -21.09 -8.62 7.16
CA ALA A 209 -20.05 -7.85 6.49
C ALA A 209 -19.06 -7.20 7.48
N LEU A 210 -19.56 -6.65 8.60
CA LEU A 210 -18.69 -6.08 9.64
C LEU A 210 -17.92 -7.16 10.40
N ALA A 211 -18.52 -8.34 10.65
CA ALA A 211 -17.80 -9.48 11.22
C ALA A 211 -16.70 -10.02 10.29
N ASP A 212 -16.93 -10.02 8.98
CA ASP A 212 -15.93 -10.38 7.97
C ASP A 212 -14.76 -9.38 8.02
N CYS A 213 -15.03 -8.08 8.17
CA CYS A 213 -14.00 -7.06 8.35
C CYS A 213 -13.14 -7.34 9.60
N ARG A 214 -13.76 -7.67 10.75
CA ARG A 214 -13.04 -8.02 11.98
C ARG A 214 -12.15 -9.25 11.78
N GLN A 215 -12.68 -10.26 11.10
CA GLN A 215 -11.93 -11.48 10.83
C GLN A 215 -10.76 -11.24 9.87
N LEU A 216 -10.95 -10.38 8.86
CA LEU A 216 -9.88 -9.97 7.96
C LEU A 216 -8.79 -9.18 8.70
N LEU A 217 -9.17 -8.31 9.65
CA LEU A 217 -8.21 -7.58 10.49
C LEU A 217 -7.35 -8.55 11.31
N SER A 218 -7.95 -9.55 11.95
CA SER A 218 -7.20 -10.56 12.71
C SER A 218 -6.21 -11.36 11.85
N ILE A 219 -6.57 -11.63 10.59
CA ILE A 219 -5.64 -12.23 9.63
C ILE A 219 -4.51 -11.25 9.31
N TYR A 220 -4.81 -9.98 9.05
CA TYR A 220 -3.79 -8.95 8.79
C TYR A 220 -2.84 -8.79 9.97
N GLU A 221 -3.31 -8.82 11.22
CA GLU A 221 -2.44 -8.81 12.40
C GLU A 221 -1.54 -10.05 12.45
N SER A 222 -2.10 -11.23 12.20
CA SER A 222 -1.37 -12.51 12.22
C SER A 222 -0.32 -12.65 11.10
N GLU A 223 -0.61 -12.10 9.93
CA GLU A 223 0.28 -12.05 8.76
C GLU A 223 1.12 -10.75 8.73
N GLN A 224 0.96 -9.91 9.76
CA GLN A 224 1.62 -8.61 9.92
C GLN A 224 1.45 -7.69 8.69
N VAL A 225 0.28 -7.60 8.11
CA VAL A 225 -0.02 -6.70 6.98
C VAL A 225 -0.10 -5.26 7.49
N MET A 226 0.81 -4.41 7.00
CA MET A 226 0.96 -3.00 7.42
C MET A 226 0.90 -2.00 6.26
N ASP A 227 0.64 -2.47 5.04
CA ASP A 227 0.52 -1.63 3.85
C ASP A 227 -0.91 -1.08 3.66
N LEU A 228 -1.19 -0.48 2.50
CA LEU A 228 -2.46 0.18 2.18
C LEU A 228 -3.70 -0.74 2.25
N ARG A 229 -3.55 -2.06 2.39
CA ARG A 229 -4.68 -2.96 2.68
C ARG A 229 -5.31 -2.67 4.05
N LEU A 230 -4.51 -2.32 5.06
CA LEU A 230 -5.00 -2.03 6.40
C LEU A 230 -5.90 -0.78 6.47
N PRO A 231 -5.49 0.41 5.96
CA PRO A 231 -6.39 1.55 5.91
C PRO A 231 -7.62 1.33 5.02
N ARG A 232 -7.50 0.55 3.94
CA ARG A 232 -8.66 0.16 3.10
C ARG A 232 -9.69 -0.64 3.90
N LEU A 233 -9.25 -1.63 4.67
CA LEU A 233 -10.15 -2.42 5.52
C LEU A 233 -10.92 -1.56 6.53
N TYR A 234 -10.25 -0.60 7.17
CA TYR A 234 -10.93 0.35 8.05
C TYR A 234 -11.92 1.24 7.29
N TYR A 235 -11.58 1.62 6.05
CA TYR A 235 -12.50 2.35 5.19
C TYR A 235 -13.73 1.50 4.80
N ASP A 236 -13.56 0.22 4.51
CA ASP A 236 -14.68 -0.69 4.22
C ASP A 236 -15.62 -0.82 5.44
N ALA A 237 -15.08 -0.97 6.64
CA ALA A 237 -15.86 -0.97 7.87
C ALA A 237 -16.59 0.37 8.12
N LEU A 238 -15.94 1.50 7.81
CA LEU A 238 -16.56 2.83 7.81
C LEU A 238 -17.74 2.89 6.86
N GLN A 239 -17.58 2.45 5.60
CA GLN A 239 -18.62 2.50 4.58
C GLN A 239 -19.85 1.69 5.00
N ILE A 240 -19.63 0.48 5.55
CA ILE A 240 -20.71 -0.35 6.11
C ILE A 240 -21.43 0.41 7.22
N CYS A 241 -20.71 0.95 8.21
CA CYS A 241 -21.32 1.68 9.33
C CYS A 241 -22.09 2.94 8.87
N GLY A 242 -21.53 3.69 7.93
CA GLY A 242 -22.13 4.90 7.37
C GLY A 242 -23.43 4.62 6.64
N MET A 243 -23.47 3.56 5.82
CA MET A 243 -24.69 3.11 5.14
C MET A 243 -25.85 2.89 6.11
N HIS A 244 -25.56 2.40 7.33
CA HIS A 244 -26.56 2.06 8.36
C HIS A 244 -26.74 3.13 9.45
N SER A 245 -26.35 4.39 9.18
CA SER A 245 -26.49 5.56 10.07
C SER A 245 -25.67 5.53 11.37
N ASP A 246 -24.60 4.74 11.47
CA ASP A 246 -23.81 4.60 12.70
C ASP A 246 -22.69 5.66 12.77
N GLN A 247 -23.01 6.86 13.26
CA GLN A 247 -22.02 7.95 13.34
C GLN A 247 -20.86 7.62 14.29
N ALA A 248 -21.14 6.93 15.39
CA ALA A 248 -20.16 6.58 16.39
C ALA A 248 -19.05 5.70 15.81
N ARG A 249 -19.40 4.62 15.09
CA ARG A 249 -18.41 3.73 14.48
C ARG A 249 -17.77 4.32 13.23
N VAL A 250 -18.50 5.13 12.44
CA VAL A 250 -17.88 5.88 11.32
C VAL A 250 -16.74 6.76 11.83
N CYS A 251 -16.93 7.48 12.93
CA CYS A 251 -15.87 8.30 13.54
C CYS A 251 -14.62 7.46 13.87
N VAL A 252 -14.81 6.33 14.58
CA VAL A 252 -13.69 5.48 15.02
C VAL A 252 -12.99 4.81 13.84
N PHE A 253 -13.72 4.28 12.86
CA PHE A 253 -13.11 3.67 11.68
C PHE A 253 -12.44 4.70 10.75
N ALA A 254 -13.00 5.91 10.64
CA ALA A 254 -12.35 7.02 9.94
C ALA A 254 -11.02 7.38 10.60
N GLN A 255 -10.99 7.45 11.93
CA GLN A 255 -9.77 7.72 12.69
C GLN A 255 -8.72 6.62 12.45
N ARG A 256 -9.09 5.34 12.55
CA ARG A 256 -8.17 4.22 12.32
C ARG A 256 -7.63 4.19 10.89
N SER A 257 -8.50 4.42 9.89
CA SER A 257 -8.10 4.51 8.48
C SER A 257 -7.15 5.69 8.26
N ARG A 258 -7.46 6.87 8.82
CA ARG A 258 -6.63 8.07 8.73
C ARG A 258 -5.23 7.82 9.29
N ASP A 259 -5.15 7.28 10.51
CA ASP A 259 -3.87 7.07 11.18
C ASP A 259 -3.00 6.05 10.41
N ALA A 260 -3.62 5.00 9.85
CA ALA A 260 -2.95 4.04 8.99
C ALA A 260 -2.54 4.63 7.61
N ARG A 261 -3.34 5.53 7.03
CA ARG A 261 -2.97 6.28 5.81
C ARG A 261 -1.78 7.20 6.08
N ILE A 262 -1.77 7.95 7.18
CA ILE A 262 -0.65 8.82 7.56
C ILE A 262 0.65 8.02 7.67
N LEU A 263 0.59 6.80 8.21
CA LEU A 263 1.76 5.92 8.28
C LEU A 263 2.30 5.53 6.90
N CYS A 264 1.41 5.23 5.95
CA CYS A 264 1.77 4.76 4.61
C CYS A 264 2.15 5.89 3.63
N GLU A 265 1.50 7.04 3.77
CA GLU A 265 1.47 8.11 2.76
C GLU A 265 2.02 9.43 3.28
N GLY A 266 2.22 9.54 4.61
CA GLY A 266 2.68 10.75 5.27
C GLY A 266 1.54 11.67 5.73
N LYS A 267 1.89 12.66 6.57
CA LYS A 267 0.94 13.61 7.18
C LYS A 267 0.22 14.51 6.18
N ASP A 268 0.78 14.68 4.99
CA ASP A 268 0.25 15.50 3.90
C ASP A 268 -0.69 14.72 2.96
N SER A 269 -1.06 13.47 3.29
CA SER A 269 -1.97 12.66 2.50
C SER A 269 -3.34 13.33 2.30
N SER A 270 -3.79 13.43 1.06
CA SER A 270 -5.12 13.91 0.67
C SER A 270 -6.21 12.96 1.20
N GLU A 271 -5.98 11.65 1.15
CA GLU A 271 -6.87 10.62 1.69
C GLU A 271 -7.01 10.76 3.22
N ALA A 272 -5.89 10.94 3.93
CA ALA A 272 -5.93 11.18 5.37
C ALA A 272 -6.69 12.47 5.71
N ALA A 273 -6.48 13.55 4.95
CA ALA A 273 -7.23 14.80 5.12
C ALA A 273 -8.73 14.66 4.82
N ALA A 274 -9.12 13.79 3.88
CA ALA A 274 -10.52 13.47 3.61
C ALA A 274 -11.15 12.70 4.79
N LEU A 275 -10.43 11.72 5.34
CA LEU A 275 -10.85 10.95 6.51
C LEU A 275 -10.98 11.81 7.77
N GLU A 276 -10.12 12.82 7.96
CA GLU A 276 -10.23 13.79 9.05
C GLU A 276 -11.58 14.52 9.06
N LYS A 277 -12.10 14.85 7.87
CA LYS A 277 -13.43 15.47 7.75
C LYS A 277 -14.53 14.50 8.21
N LEU A 278 -14.38 13.21 7.96
CA LEU A 278 -15.32 12.17 8.41
C LEU A 278 -15.22 11.89 9.91
N VAL A 279 -14.03 12.03 10.52
CA VAL A 279 -13.87 12.02 11.99
C VAL A 279 -14.67 13.17 12.61
N SER A 280 -14.56 14.38 12.05
CA SER A 280 -15.26 15.57 12.54
C SER A 280 -16.77 15.56 12.26
N LYS A 281 -17.18 15.03 11.11
CA LYS A 281 -18.57 15.00 10.65
C LYS A 281 -18.89 13.69 9.93
N PRO A 282 -19.12 12.58 10.67
CA PRO A 282 -19.44 11.26 10.10
C PRO A 282 -20.58 11.26 9.08
N SER A 283 -21.60 12.10 9.32
CA SER A 283 -22.77 12.23 8.46
C SER A 283 -22.51 12.91 7.11
N SER A 284 -21.29 13.42 6.88
CA SER A 284 -20.88 13.96 5.57
C SER A 284 -20.38 12.90 4.59
N PHE A 285 -20.25 11.64 5.02
CA PHE A 285 -19.95 10.53 4.12
C PHE A 285 -21.05 10.38 3.05
N GLU A 286 -20.67 10.22 1.79
CA GLU A 286 -21.58 10.27 0.63
C GLU A 286 -22.77 9.29 0.71
N ASN A 287 -22.52 8.09 1.24
CA ASN A 287 -23.53 7.04 1.37
C ASN A 287 -24.11 6.95 2.79
N PHE A 288 -23.97 8.01 3.59
CA PHE A 288 -24.49 8.02 4.94
C PHE A 288 -26.02 7.97 4.96
N GLY A 289 -26.57 7.09 5.81
CA GLY A 289 -28.00 7.09 6.13
C GLY A 289 -28.93 6.47 5.09
N VAL A 290 -28.39 5.67 4.17
CA VAL A 290 -29.16 4.85 3.23
C VAL A 290 -30.14 3.92 3.96
N THR A 291 -29.73 3.40 5.13
CA THR A 291 -30.62 2.75 6.10
C THR A 291 -30.37 3.33 7.50
N LYS A 292 -31.23 2.97 8.45
CA LYS A 292 -31.16 3.39 9.86
C LYS A 292 -30.92 2.24 10.83
N ASN A 293 -30.48 1.07 10.32
CA ASN A 293 -30.41 -0.17 11.10
C ASN A 293 -29.51 -0.06 12.34
N TRP A 294 -28.47 0.78 12.29
CA TRP A 294 -27.48 0.96 13.36
C TRP A 294 -27.35 2.41 13.78
N LYS A 295 -28.45 3.17 13.68
CA LYS A 295 -28.44 4.61 13.99
C LYS A 295 -27.80 4.86 15.36
N SER A 296 -26.73 5.66 15.35
CA SER A 296 -26.03 6.11 16.56
C SER A 296 -25.56 7.57 16.38
N ALA A 297 -25.24 8.21 17.49
CA ALA A 297 -24.65 9.54 17.57
C ALA A 297 -23.22 9.47 18.14
N LEU A 298 -22.42 10.51 17.88
CA LEU A 298 -21.05 10.63 18.41
C LEU A 298 -20.94 10.51 19.93
N GLY A 299 -21.99 10.92 20.66
CA GLY A 299 -22.04 10.80 22.13
C GLY A 299 -22.17 9.36 22.64
N GLU A 300 -22.44 8.40 21.76
CA GLU A 300 -22.59 6.98 22.09
C GLU A 300 -21.30 6.18 21.90
N ILE A 301 -20.17 6.84 21.60
CA ILE A 301 -18.84 6.21 21.65
C ILE A 301 -18.52 5.93 23.12
N PRO A 302 -18.29 4.67 23.53
CA PRO A 302 -17.97 4.32 24.90
C PRO A 302 -16.74 5.07 25.40
N LYS A 303 -16.78 5.52 26.66
CA LYS A 303 -15.69 6.17 27.36
C LYS A 303 -15.36 5.35 28.59
N ASP A 304 -14.07 5.31 28.96
CA ASP A 304 -13.60 4.66 30.19
C ASP A 304 -13.92 3.15 30.28
N VAL A 305 -14.08 2.49 29.14
CA VAL A 305 -14.23 1.04 29.01
C VAL A 305 -12.88 0.38 28.70
N GLY A 306 -12.72 -0.89 29.05
CA GLY A 306 -11.50 -1.64 28.70
C GLY A 306 -11.40 -1.98 27.21
N ASP A 307 -10.19 -2.27 26.73
CA ASP A 307 -9.93 -2.55 25.30
C ASP A 307 -10.81 -3.67 24.72
N VAL A 308 -11.06 -4.72 25.50
CA VAL A 308 -11.91 -5.85 25.09
C VAL A 308 -13.36 -5.42 24.89
N GLU A 309 -13.89 -4.61 25.80
CA GLU A 309 -15.26 -4.11 25.73
C GLU A 309 -15.40 -3.10 24.58
N PHE A 310 -14.41 -2.23 24.40
CA PHE A 310 -14.36 -1.31 23.26
C PHE A 310 -14.31 -2.05 21.93
N ASP A 311 -13.51 -3.11 21.81
CA ASP A 311 -13.41 -3.91 20.60
C ASP A 311 -14.72 -4.66 20.30
N GLN A 312 -15.34 -5.26 21.33
CA GLN A 312 -16.65 -5.90 21.19
C GLN A 312 -17.71 -4.89 20.73
N TRP A 313 -17.74 -3.69 21.30
CA TRP A 313 -18.60 -2.61 20.84
C TRP A 313 -18.27 -2.25 19.39
N LEU A 314 -17.02 -1.94 19.06
CA LEU A 314 -16.63 -1.45 17.72
C LEU A 314 -17.07 -2.41 16.62
N TRP A 315 -16.89 -3.72 16.83
CA TRP A 315 -17.26 -4.73 15.85
C TRP A 315 -18.68 -5.28 15.98
N ARG A 316 -19.51 -4.70 16.85
CA ARG A 316 -20.87 -5.17 17.16
C ARG A 316 -20.89 -6.67 17.50
N ALA A 317 -19.85 -7.16 18.16
CA ALA A 317 -19.72 -8.56 18.50
C ALA A 317 -20.62 -8.88 19.70
N LYS A 318 -21.32 -10.01 19.65
CA LYS A 318 -22.04 -10.51 20.81
C LYS A 318 -21.02 -11.05 21.82
N THR A 319 -21.16 -10.63 23.08
CA THR A 319 -20.52 -11.28 24.24
C THR A 319 -20.89 -12.75 24.32
#